data_AF-A0A6M1ZJ46-F1
#
_entry.id   AF-A0A6M1ZJ46-F1
#
_cell.length_a   1.000
_cell.length_b   1.000
_cell.length_c   1.000
_cell.angle_alpha   90.00
_cell.angle_beta   90.00
_cell.angle_gamma   90.00
#
_symmetry.space_group_name_H-M   'P 1'
#
loop_
_entity.id
_entity.type
_entity.pdbx_description
1 polymer ?
#
loop_
_entity_poly.entity_id
_entity_poly.type
_entity_poly.pdbx_seq_one_letter_code
_entity_poly.pdbx_strand_id
1 'polypeptide(L)'
;MKHLKFFLLLTLLLGAFRVHAELVLPDEFYVRQRWLSWTLTMDIESKDMKFGTVHRKFWSLRREYEFYDTDEVIQAVAKMRWFSFGAVFDVADSEGIPLGKIDEYLLTFFPKFDIVSPDDEVLSIAKLNFWGTKYTLRDPVTKEEMAILSRRFIRIVDNWTVRITDPELFASKNIDPRLFITVMALQTDRDEWSGEAAVIVLDCEKTQPEFLASSLQPTEEDFETIVGLVETEVGECEDATKYLEKLSSLEEDDALTLGQRKALYYLRHDHVSREKEELCEKRNDMK
;
A
#
# COMPACT_ATOMS: atom_id res chain seq x y z
N MET A 1 60.17 1.67 -18.23
CA MET A 1 59.45 1.14 -17.04
C MET A 1 58.82 2.19 -16.11
N LYS A 2 59.33 3.43 -15.99
CA LYS A 2 58.71 4.44 -15.09
C LYS A 2 57.35 4.99 -15.55
N HIS A 3 57.13 5.13 -16.86
CA HIS A 3 55.86 5.64 -17.41
C HIS A 3 54.67 4.67 -17.28
N LEU A 4 54.92 3.36 -17.17
CA LEU A 4 53.85 2.36 -17.02
C LEU A 4 53.15 2.45 -15.66
N LYS A 5 53.89 2.79 -14.58
CA LYS A 5 53.32 2.97 -13.24
C LYS A 5 52.42 4.21 -13.14
N PHE A 6 52.75 5.27 -13.89
CA PHE A 6 51.96 6.50 -13.90
C PHE A 6 50.62 6.30 -14.63
N PHE A 7 50.62 5.57 -15.75
CA PHE A 7 49.40 5.27 -16.50
C PHE A 7 48.41 4.39 -15.72
N LEU A 8 48.94 3.43 -14.95
CA LEU A 8 48.12 2.52 -14.14
C LEU A 8 47.48 3.23 -12.93
N LEU A 9 48.15 4.23 -12.35
CA LEU A 9 47.60 5.06 -11.29
C LEU A 9 46.48 5.98 -11.82
N LEU A 10 46.64 6.49 -13.05
CA LEU A 10 45.66 7.38 -13.68
C LEU A 10 44.37 6.63 -14.08
N THR A 11 44.47 5.41 -14.61
CA THR A 11 43.27 4.59 -14.90
C THR A 11 42.53 4.17 -13.63
N LEU A 12 43.23 4.00 -12.50
CA LEU A 12 42.63 3.66 -11.21
C LEU A 12 41.92 4.86 -10.57
N LEU A 13 42.43 6.09 -10.80
CA LEU A 13 41.77 7.34 -10.39
C LEU A 13 40.56 7.71 -11.26
N LEU A 14 40.57 7.37 -12.55
CA LEU A 14 39.46 7.65 -13.46
C LEU A 14 38.30 6.67 -13.33
N GLY A 15 38.51 5.48 -12.76
CA GLY A 15 37.46 4.47 -12.55
C GLY A 15 36.58 4.70 -11.33
N ALA A 16 36.93 5.64 -10.44
CA ALA A 16 36.25 5.82 -9.14
C ALA A 16 35.07 6.80 -9.18
N PHE A 17 34.90 7.59 -10.24
CA PHE A 17 33.82 8.56 -10.34
C PHE A 17 32.68 8.00 -11.17
N ARG A 18 31.85 7.14 -10.56
CA ARG A 18 30.49 6.96 -11.06
C ARG A 18 29.71 8.20 -10.66
N VAL A 19 29.60 9.14 -11.59
CA VAL A 19 28.63 10.25 -11.48
C VAL A 19 27.26 9.58 -11.50
N HIS A 20 26.67 9.40 -10.33
CA HIS A 20 25.28 9.01 -10.24
C HIS A 20 24.47 10.21 -10.72
N ALA A 21 23.85 10.06 -11.89
CA ALA A 21 22.88 11.04 -12.34
C ALA A 21 21.78 11.09 -11.28
N GLU A 22 21.56 12.27 -10.70
CA GLU A 22 20.48 12.47 -9.75
C GLU A 22 19.16 12.20 -10.47
N LEU A 23 18.40 11.24 -9.96
CA LEU A 23 17.12 10.86 -10.54
C LEU A 23 16.09 11.95 -10.23
N VAL A 24 15.85 12.85 -11.18
CA VAL A 24 14.82 13.86 -11.05
C VAL A 24 13.47 13.25 -11.43
N LEU A 25 12.54 13.21 -10.48
CA LEU A 25 11.17 12.76 -10.73
C LEU A 25 10.39 13.82 -11.51
N PRO A 26 9.59 13.41 -12.52
CA PRO A 26 8.64 14.32 -13.17
C PRO A 26 7.42 14.55 -12.27
N ASP A 27 6.68 15.63 -12.55
CA ASP A 27 5.41 15.92 -11.86
C ASP A 27 4.37 14.80 -12.05
N GLU A 28 4.44 14.04 -13.15
CA GLU A 28 3.58 12.89 -13.41
C GLU A 28 4.37 11.72 -14.02
N PHE A 29 4.15 10.52 -13.49
CA PHE A 29 4.65 9.28 -14.05
C PHE A 29 3.68 8.11 -13.82
N TYR A 30 3.97 6.98 -14.45
CA TYR A 30 3.14 5.80 -14.48
C TYR A 30 3.91 4.60 -13.93
N VAL A 31 3.20 3.79 -13.16
CA VAL A 31 3.65 2.46 -12.71
C VAL A 31 2.78 1.45 -13.46
N ARG A 32 3.37 0.76 -14.43
CA ARG A 32 2.64 -0.15 -15.32
C ARG A 32 3.05 -1.59 -15.09
N GLN A 33 2.12 -2.40 -14.61
CA GLN A 33 2.35 -3.84 -14.48
C GLN A 33 2.45 -4.49 -15.88
N ARG A 34 3.46 -5.34 -16.08
CA ARG A 34 3.54 -6.19 -17.27
C ARG A 34 2.55 -7.33 -17.16
N TRP A 35 1.65 -7.42 -18.13
CA TRP A 35 0.63 -8.48 -18.19
C TRP A 35 1.21 -9.89 -18.39
N LEU A 36 2.34 -10.01 -19.10
CA LEU A 36 3.00 -11.28 -19.39
C LEU A 36 4.41 -11.25 -18.80
N SER A 37 4.52 -11.71 -17.56
CA SER A 37 5.78 -11.87 -16.86
C SER A 37 5.70 -13.06 -15.91
N TRP A 38 6.82 -13.77 -15.75
CA TRP A 38 6.92 -14.91 -14.81
C TRP A 38 6.82 -14.46 -13.35
N THR A 39 7.27 -13.24 -13.07
CA THR A 39 7.16 -12.56 -11.79
C THR A 39 6.39 -11.26 -11.94
N LEU A 40 5.91 -10.69 -10.83
CA LEU A 40 5.42 -9.33 -10.86
C LEU A 40 6.53 -8.37 -11.29
N THR A 41 6.30 -7.69 -12.41
CA THR A 41 7.23 -6.74 -13.00
C THR A 41 6.46 -5.48 -13.37
N MET A 42 7.00 -4.33 -12.98
CA MET A 42 6.37 -3.03 -13.19
C MET A 42 7.35 -2.10 -13.91
N ASP A 43 6.91 -1.53 -15.03
CA ASP A 43 7.65 -0.49 -15.71
C ASP A 43 7.32 0.87 -15.10
N ILE A 44 8.37 1.66 -14.84
CA ILE A 44 8.28 3.02 -14.30
C ILE A 44 8.62 3.98 -15.44
N GLU A 45 7.64 4.76 -15.87
CA GLU A 45 7.81 5.63 -17.04
C GLU A 45 6.99 6.92 -16.92
N SER A 46 7.50 8.00 -17.48
CA SER A 46 6.74 9.22 -17.76
C SER A 46 6.14 9.13 -19.16
N LYS A 47 5.54 10.23 -19.62
CA LYS A 47 5.12 10.37 -21.02
C LYS A 47 6.31 10.34 -21.99
N ASP A 48 7.45 10.89 -21.58
CA ASP A 48 8.56 11.19 -22.49
C ASP A 48 9.73 10.20 -22.36
N MET A 49 9.85 9.52 -21.22
CA MET A 49 10.94 8.58 -20.96
C MET A 49 10.59 7.49 -19.96
N LYS A 50 11.25 6.33 -20.12
CA LYS A 50 11.26 5.25 -19.13
C LYS A 50 12.36 5.52 -18.10
N PHE A 51 12.04 5.35 -16.82
CA PHE A 51 12.99 5.49 -15.71
C PHE A 51 13.66 4.17 -15.36
N GLY A 52 12.91 3.07 -15.48
CA GLY A 52 13.40 1.77 -15.09
C GLY A 52 12.30 0.73 -14.93
N THR A 53 12.63 -0.34 -14.23
CA THR A 53 11.73 -1.46 -13.99
C THR A 53 11.90 -1.97 -12.56
N VAL A 54 10.78 -2.20 -11.86
CA VAL A 54 10.75 -2.85 -10.55
C VAL A 54 10.36 -4.31 -10.73
N HIS A 55 11.20 -5.21 -10.23
CA HIS A 55 10.99 -6.66 -10.31
C HIS A 55 10.79 -7.26 -8.92
N ARG A 56 9.75 -8.06 -8.74
CA ARG A 56 9.62 -8.94 -7.57
C ARG A 56 10.50 -10.18 -7.77
N LYS A 57 11.37 -10.46 -6.80
CA LYS A 57 12.19 -11.68 -6.81
C LYS A 57 11.32 -12.92 -6.68
N PHE A 58 11.48 -13.87 -7.59
CA PHE A 58 10.75 -15.14 -7.56
C PHE A 58 11.24 -16.06 -6.43
N TRP A 59 12.56 -16.20 -6.30
CA TRP A 59 13.22 -17.11 -5.35
C TRP A 59 13.75 -16.33 -4.16
N SER A 60 12.84 -15.84 -3.32
CA SER A 60 13.21 -15.28 -2.03
C SER A 60 12.31 -15.84 -0.95
N LEU A 61 12.88 -16.13 0.22
CA LEU A 61 12.12 -16.55 1.38
C LEU A 61 11.18 -15.43 1.88
N ARG A 62 11.47 -14.18 1.50
CA ARG A 62 10.70 -12.98 1.83
C ARG A 62 10.31 -12.26 0.55
N ARG A 63 9.24 -11.47 0.61
CA ARG A 63 8.93 -10.51 -0.46
C ARG A 63 10.10 -9.53 -0.59
N GLU A 64 10.70 -9.52 -1.78
CA GLU A 64 11.84 -8.69 -2.12
C GLU A 64 11.64 -8.13 -3.52
N TYR A 65 11.93 -6.83 -3.66
CA TYR A 65 11.77 -6.09 -4.90
C TYR A 65 13.07 -5.38 -5.23
N GLU A 66 13.40 -5.35 -6.51
CA GLU A 66 14.60 -4.71 -7.03
C GLU A 66 14.20 -3.70 -8.09
N PHE A 67 14.59 -2.44 -7.88
CA PHE A 67 14.42 -1.37 -8.86
C PHE A 67 15.69 -1.26 -9.70
N TYR A 68 15.54 -1.46 -11.00
CA TYR A 68 16.58 -1.34 -12.00
C TYR A 68 16.34 -0.07 -12.82
N ASP A 69 17.41 0.65 -13.18
CA ASP A 69 17.33 1.74 -14.15
C ASP A 69 17.20 1.23 -15.60
N THR A 70 17.30 2.12 -16.58
CA THR A 70 17.25 1.78 -18.00
C THR A 70 18.46 1.00 -18.52
N ASP A 71 19.57 1.02 -17.79
CA ASP A 71 20.82 0.30 -18.10
C ASP A 71 20.92 -1.05 -17.35
N GLU A 72 19.81 -1.50 -16.75
CA GLU A 72 19.72 -2.73 -15.96
C GLU A 72 20.65 -2.73 -14.73
N VAL A 73 20.97 -1.55 -14.19
CA VAL A 73 21.72 -1.41 -12.94
C VAL A 73 20.74 -1.27 -11.79
N ILE A 74 20.95 -2.05 -10.71
CA ILE A 74 20.16 -1.97 -9.49
C ILE A 74 20.37 -0.59 -8.85
N GLN A 75 19.26 0.10 -8.59
CA GLN A 75 19.20 1.40 -7.95
C GLN A 75 18.71 1.29 -6.50
N ALA A 76 17.76 0.39 -6.22
CA ALA A 76 17.25 0.14 -4.88
C ALA A 76 16.74 -1.30 -4.70
N VAL A 77 16.77 -1.78 -3.47
CA VAL A 77 16.25 -3.09 -3.05
C VAL A 77 15.33 -2.89 -1.85
N ALA A 78 14.08 -3.36 -1.96
CA ALA A 78 13.12 -3.37 -0.87
C ALA A 78 12.91 -4.79 -0.33
N LYS A 79 13.01 -4.97 0.98
CA LYS A 79 12.87 -6.28 1.65
C LYS A 79 11.84 -6.22 2.77
N MET A 80 10.90 -7.16 2.75
CA MET A 80 9.91 -7.30 3.82
C MET A 80 10.57 -7.82 5.12
N ARG A 81 10.17 -7.25 6.27
CA ARG A 81 10.56 -7.74 7.60
C ARG A 81 9.78 -9.02 7.97
N TRP A 82 10.43 -9.92 8.72
CA TRP A 82 9.87 -11.24 9.07
C TRP A 82 8.90 -11.21 10.26
N PHE A 83 8.94 -10.18 11.10
CA PHE A 83 8.15 -10.09 12.34
C PHE A 83 7.69 -8.66 12.60
N SER A 84 6.75 -8.16 11.79
CA SER A 84 6.08 -6.88 12.01
C SER A 84 4.58 -7.09 12.21
N PHE A 85 3.98 -6.32 13.12
CA PHE A 85 2.52 -6.18 13.21
C PHE A 85 2.06 -5.30 12.04
N GLY A 86 1.95 -5.91 10.86
CA GLY A 86 1.73 -5.20 9.61
C GLY A 86 2.86 -5.48 8.63
N ALA A 87 2.95 -4.64 7.61
CA ALA A 87 3.87 -4.88 6.53
C ALA A 87 4.93 -3.80 6.42
N VAL A 88 6.14 -4.17 6.85
CA VAL A 88 7.27 -3.27 6.86
C VAL A 88 8.27 -3.67 5.79
N PHE A 89 8.61 -2.75 4.90
CA PHE A 89 9.65 -2.93 3.89
C PHE A 89 10.83 -2.00 4.17
N ASP A 90 12.00 -2.57 4.38
CA ASP A 90 13.26 -1.82 4.42
C ASP A 90 13.76 -1.60 3.01
N VAL A 91 14.07 -0.35 2.64
CA VAL A 91 14.57 0.01 1.31
C VAL A 91 16.01 0.52 1.44
N ALA A 92 16.91 -0.09 0.68
CA ALA A 92 18.31 0.29 0.62
C ALA A 92 18.75 0.48 -0.84
N ASP A 93 19.83 1.21 -1.07
CA ASP A 93 20.43 1.29 -2.40
C ASP A 93 21.20 0.01 -2.76
N SER A 94 21.87 0.03 -3.92
CA SER A 94 22.67 -1.10 -4.40
C SER A 94 23.93 -1.39 -3.58
N GLU A 95 24.39 -0.45 -2.75
CA GLU A 95 25.49 -0.63 -1.80
C GLU A 95 25.00 -1.11 -0.42
N GLY A 96 23.68 -1.17 -0.23
CA GLY A 96 23.05 -1.56 1.03
C GLY A 96 22.93 -0.41 2.02
N ILE A 97 23.13 0.84 1.59
CA ILE A 97 22.91 2.03 2.41
C ILE A 97 21.39 2.24 2.53
N PRO A 98 20.84 2.41 3.74
CA PRO A 98 19.40 2.58 3.92
C PRO A 98 18.92 3.88 3.28
N LEU A 99 17.86 3.80 2.48
CA LEU A 99 17.16 4.94 1.90
C LEU A 99 15.91 5.32 2.71
N GLY A 100 15.34 4.35 3.41
CA GLY A 100 14.19 4.52 4.28
C GLY A 100 13.43 3.22 4.44
N LYS A 101 12.20 3.31 4.92
CA LYS A 101 11.30 2.17 5.04
C LYS A 101 9.85 2.58 4.78
N ILE A 102 9.02 1.58 4.53
CA ILE A 102 7.57 1.72 4.42
C ILE A 102 6.97 0.97 5.59
N ASP A 103 6.08 1.61 6.33
CA ASP A 103 5.29 0.96 7.37
C ASP A 103 3.83 0.97 6.96
N GLU A 104 3.26 -0.21 6.72
CA GLU A 104 1.87 -0.35 6.29
C GLU A 104 1.01 -0.99 7.38
N TYR A 105 -0.05 -0.27 7.73
CA TYR A 105 -1.03 -0.67 8.73
C TYR A 105 -2.15 -1.47 8.07
N LEU A 106 -2.16 -2.78 8.31
CA LEU A 106 -3.16 -3.69 7.76
C LEU A 106 -4.46 -3.75 8.59
N LEU A 107 -4.45 -3.23 9.82
CA LEU A 107 -5.58 -3.33 10.77
C LEU A 107 -6.56 -2.15 10.70
N THR A 108 -6.41 -1.26 9.73
CA THR A 108 -7.32 -0.11 9.56
C THR A 108 -8.33 -0.37 8.44
N PHE A 109 -9.58 0.08 8.62
CA PHE A 109 -10.66 -0.11 7.64
C PHE A 109 -10.28 0.41 6.24
N PHE A 110 -9.56 1.53 6.19
CA PHE A 110 -8.87 1.98 4.98
C PHE A 110 -7.39 1.75 5.13
N PRO A 111 -6.75 1.13 4.14
CA PRO A 111 -5.33 1.01 4.18
C PRO A 111 -4.56 2.32 4.23
N LYS A 112 -3.50 2.31 5.03
CA LYS A 112 -2.60 3.43 5.22
C LYS A 112 -1.17 2.92 5.24
N PHE A 113 -0.26 3.71 4.69
CA PHE A 113 1.17 3.45 4.84
C PHE A 113 1.93 4.74 5.04
N ASP A 114 3.02 4.64 5.78
CA ASP A 114 3.94 5.73 6.05
C ASP A 114 5.23 5.52 5.25
N ILE A 115 5.74 6.59 4.66
CA ILE A 115 7.11 6.63 4.13
C ILE A 115 7.98 7.21 5.24
N VAL A 116 8.98 6.46 5.66
CA VAL A 116 9.82 6.80 6.81
C VAL A 116 11.28 6.90 6.37
N SER A 117 11.97 7.91 6.85
CA SER A 117 13.39 8.15 6.57
C SER A 117 14.29 7.07 7.20
N PRO A 118 15.58 7.00 6.84
CA PRO A 118 16.54 6.14 7.52
C PRO A 118 16.67 6.41 9.02
N ASP A 119 16.39 7.64 9.45
CA ASP A 119 16.46 8.11 10.84
C ASP A 119 15.12 7.94 11.60
N ASP A 120 14.21 7.12 11.06
CA ASP A 120 12.88 6.83 11.61
C ASP A 120 11.92 8.05 11.67
N GLU A 121 12.17 9.10 10.89
CA GLU A 121 11.24 10.23 10.73
C GLU A 121 10.16 9.91 9.69
N VAL A 122 8.89 10.12 10.03
CA VAL A 122 7.79 9.99 9.06
C VAL A 122 7.87 11.16 8.09
N LEU A 123 8.06 10.87 6.80
CA LEU A 123 8.20 11.86 5.73
C LEU A 123 6.86 12.14 5.03
N SER A 124 6.01 11.12 4.92
CA SER A 124 4.70 11.21 4.28
C SER A 124 3.77 10.12 4.80
N ILE A 125 2.48 10.46 4.94
CA ILE A 125 1.41 9.51 5.25
C ILE A 125 0.52 9.35 4.02
N ALA A 126 0.32 8.12 3.57
CA ALA A 126 -0.56 7.80 2.46
C ALA A 126 -1.85 7.15 2.96
N LYS A 127 -3.00 7.66 2.53
CA LYS A 127 -4.31 7.08 2.85
C LYS A 127 -5.04 6.66 1.57
N LEU A 128 -5.51 5.42 1.53
CA LEU A 128 -6.35 4.91 0.45
C LEU A 128 -7.78 5.43 0.62
N ASN A 129 -8.41 5.83 -0.48
CA ASN A 129 -9.83 6.15 -0.49
C ASN A 129 -10.70 4.89 -0.34
N PHE A 130 -11.99 5.10 -0.06
CA PHE A 130 -12.97 4.02 0.11
C PHE A 130 -13.02 3.04 -1.08
N TRP A 131 -12.86 3.55 -2.30
CA TRP A 131 -12.94 2.76 -3.52
C TRP A 131 -11.68 1.93 -3.82
N GLY A 132 -10.61 2.10 -3.06
CA GLY A 132 -9.34 1.42 -3.31
C GLY A 132 -8.65 1.86 -4.61
N THR A 133 -8.93 3.08 -5.08
CA THR A 133 -8.46 3.59 -6.39
C THR A 133 -7.54 4.80 -6.29
N LYS A 134 -7.45 5.45 -5.13
CA LYS A 134 -6.65 6.65 -4.93
C LYS A 134 -5.97 6.62 -3.57
N TYR A 135 -4.65 6.62 -3.55
CA TYR A 135 -3.88 7.04 -2.38
C TYR A 135 -3.64 8.54 -2.45
N THR A 136 -3.82 9.20 -1.31
CA THR A 136 -3.47 10.60 -1.12
C THR A 136 -2.31 10.67 -0.13
N LEU A 137 -1.16 11.18 -0.58
CA LEU A 137 0.05 11.34 0.22
C LEU A 137 0.06 12.75 0.79
N ARG A 138 0.23 12.84 2.10
CA ARG A 138 0.17 14.10 2.84
C ARG A 138 1.35 14.27 3.77
N ASP A 139 1.72 15.51 4.00
CA ASP A 139 2.68 15.84 5.04
C ASP A 139 2.14 15.41 6.42
N PRO A 140 2.90 14.64 7.23
CA PRO A 140 2.48 14.29 8.57
C PRO A 140 2.22 15.50 9.48
N VAL A 141 2.84 16.66 9.23
CA VAL A 141 2.69 17.86 10.09
C VAL A 141 1.57 18.78 9.59
N THR A 142 1.70 19.36 8.39
CA THR A 142 0.74 20.32 7.84
C THR A 142 -0.55 19.67 7.32
N LYS A 143 -0.51 18.35 7.06
CA LYS A 143 -1.59 17.58 6.43
C LYS A 143 -1.89 18.00 4.99
N GLU A 144 -1.06 18.85 4.40
CA GLU A 144 -1.17 19.26 3.00
C GLU A 144 -0.84 18.09 2.08
N GLU A 145 -1.52 18.03 0.93
CA GLU A 145 -1.31 17.00 -0.08
C GLU A 145 -0.04 17.30 -0.87
N MET A 146 0.85 16.31 -0.98
CA MET A 146 2.09 16.43 -1.76
C MET A 146 2.06 15.58 -3.03
N ALA A 147 1.35 14.46 -2.99
CA ALA A 147 1.25 13.56 -4.14
C ALA A 147 -0.04 12.73 -4.12
N ILE A 148 -0.45 12.28 -5.30
CA ILE A 148 -1.56 11.37 -5.52
C ILE A 148 -1.07 10.17 -6.31
N LEU A 149 -1.46 8.99 -5.87
CA LEU A 149 -1.32 7.74 -6.63
C LEU A 149 -2.74 7.25 -6.96
N SER A 150 -3.07 7.08 -8.24
CA SER A 150 -4.44 6.77 -8.68
C SER A 150 -4.49 5.69 -9.76
N ARG A 151 -5.55 4.88 -9.75
CA ARG A 151 -5.84 3.84 -10.73
C ARG A 151 -7.31 3.82 -11.14
N ARG A 152 -7.61 3.12 -12.23
CA ARG A 152 -9.00 2.90 -12.66
C ARG A 152 -9.69 1.89 -11.74
N PHE A 153 -10.99 2.10 -11.53
CA PHE A 153 -11.81 1.19 -10.72
C PHE A 153 -11.99 -0.19 -11.38
N ILE A 154 -12.32 -0.21 -12.68
CA ILE A 154 -12.41 -1.45 -13.47
C ILE A 154 -11.07 -1.66 -14.19
N ARG A 155 -10.42 -2.80 -13.92
CA ARG A 155 -9.08 -3.08 -14.44
C ARG A 155 -8.87 -4.57 -14.75
N ILE A 156 -8.10 -4.83 -15.81
CA ILE A 156 -7.53 -6.16 -16.13
C ILE A 156 -6.08 -6.24 -15.62
N VAL A 157 -5.37 -5.11 -15.66
CA VAL A 157 -3.97 -4.96 -15.24
C VAL A 157 -3.89 -3.79 -14.26
N ASP A 158 -3.08 -3.91 -13.21
CA ASP A 158 -2.96 -2.88 -12.18
C ASP A 158 -1.97 -1.78 -12.59
N ASN A 159 -2.47 -0.81 -13.34
CA ASN A 159 -1.70 0.37 -13.74
C ASN A 159 -2.08 1.56 -12.85
N TRP A 160 -1.05 2.23 -12.35
CA TRP A 160 -1.21 3.42 -11.53
C TRP A 160 -0.58 4.65 -12.20
N THR A 161 -1.16 5.80 -11.91
CA THR A 161 -0.65 7.13 -12.25
C THR A 161 -0.29 7.84 -10.98
N VAL A 162 0.97 8.28 -10.90
CA VAL A 162 1.52 9.05 -9.79
C VAL A 162 1.62 10.49 -10.23
N ARG A 163 1.16 11.42 -9.39
CA ARG A 163 1.24 12.85 -9.62
C ARG A 163 1.76 13.54 -8.37
N ILE A 164 2.84 14.29 -8.50
CA ILE A 164 3.36 15.17 -7.45
C ILE A 164 2.57 16.47 -7.56
N THR A 165 1.68 16.72 -6.61
CA THR A 165 0.76 17.88 -6.65
C THR A 165 1.37 19.14 -6.06
N ASP A 166 2.31 18.98 -5.13
CA ASP A 166 3.14 20.05 -4.59
C ASP A 166 4.63 19.63 -4.63
N PRO A 167 5.35 19.97 -5.72
CA PRO A 167 6.76 19.62 -5.87
C PRO A 167 7.67 20.28 -4.84
N GLU A 168 7.34 21.48 -4.35
CA GLU A 168 8.14 22.18 -3.35
C GLU A 168 8.02 21.49 -1.99
N LEU A 169 6.80 21.17 -1.57
CA LEU A 169 6.55 20.40 -0.35
C LEU A 169 7.19 19.02 -0.44
N PHE A 170 7.03 18.31 -1.57
CA PHE A 170 7.64 17.00 -1.79
C PHE A 170 9.18 17.06 -1.66
N ALA A 171 9.81 18.03 -2.33
CA ALA A 171 11.26 18.23 -2.27
C ALA A 171 11.73 18.58 -0.85
N SER A 172 10.96 19.39 -0.09
CA SER A 172 11.29 19.78 1.29
C SER A 172 11.36 18.59 2.25
N LYS A 173 10.69 17.48 1.94
CA LYS A 173 10.72 16.25 2.74
C LYS A 173 11.94 15.38 2.47
N ASN A 174 12.78 15.74 1.49
CA ASN A 174 13.98 14.99 1.12
C ASN A 174 13.71 13.48 0.91
N ILE A 175 12.55 13.15 0.32
CA ILE A 175 12.20 11.76 0.02
C ILE A 175 13.10 11.30 -1.15
N ASP A 176 13.92 10.27 -0.92
CA ASP A 176 14.77 9.71 -1.98
C ASP A 176 13.90 9.22 -3.15
N PRO A 177 14.15 9.66 -4.40
CA PRO A 177 13.38 9.24 -5.57
C PRO A 177 13.28 7.74 -5.78
N ARG A 178 14.35 7.00 -5.46
CA ARG A 178 14.42 5.54 -5.60
C ARG A 178 13.58 4.86 -4.52
N LEU A 179 13.58 5.39 -3.30
CA LEU A 179 12.63 4.99 -2.25
C LEU A 179 11.21 5.21 -2.77
N PHE A 180 10.88 6.41 -3.21
CA PHE A 180 9.54 6.78 -3.64
C PHE A 180 9.00 5.88 -4.77
N ILE A 181 9.77 5.70 -5.85
CA ILE A 181 9.40 4.82 -6.96
C ILE A 181 9.16 3.38 -6.48
N THR A 182 10.05 2.87 -5.64
CA THR A 182 9.94 1.50 -5.13
C THR A 182 8.67 1.35 -4.27
N VAL A 183 8.35 2.36 -3.44
CA VAL A 183 7.09 2.39 -2.66
C VAL A 183 5.88 2.36 -3.60
N MET A 184 5.85 3.20 -4.63
CA MET A 184 4.71 3.27 -5.55
C MET A 184 4.50 1.94 -6.29
N ALA A 185 5.58 1.24 -6.64
CA ALA A 185 5.54 -0.09 -7.22
C ALA A 185 5.03 -1.16 -6.22
N LEU A 186 5.50 -1.15 -4.98
CA LEU A 186 5.03 -2.06 -3.93
C LEU A 186 3.51 -1.99 -3.73
N GLN A 187 2.95 -0.79 -3.78
CA GLN A 187 1.51 -0.58 -3.58
C GLN A 187 0.64 -1.16 -4.70
N THR A 188 1.20 -1.45 -5.88
CA THR A 188 0.46 -2.14 -6.94
C THR A 188 0.36 -3.65 -6.67
N ASP A 189 1.29 -4.21 -5.89
CA ASP A 189 1.25 -5.63 -5.49
C ASP A 189 0.33 -5.86 -4.29
N ARG A 190 0.04 -4.82 -3.50
CA ARG A 190 -0.77 -4.85 -2.26
C ARG A 190 -1.91 -5.87 -2.26
N ASP A 191 -2.75 -5.82 -3.28
CA ASP A 191 -3.96 -6.64 -3.38
C ASP A 191 -3.64 -8.15 -3.36
N GLU A 192 -2.46 -8.58 -3.85
CA GLU A 192 -2.06 -10.00 -3.85
C GLU A 192 -1.77 -10.54 -2.44
N TRP A 193 -1.47 -9.69 -1.45
CA TRP A 193 -0.92 -10.16 -0.16
C TRP A 193 -1.61 -9.66 1.09
N SER A 194 -2.44 -8.63 0.96
CA SER A 194 -3.49 -8.41 1.96
C SER A 194 -4.39 -9.65 2.11
N GLY A 195 -4.60 -10.41 1.04
CA GLY A 195 -5.33 -11.68 1.08
C GLY A 195 -4.63 -12.78 1.91
N GLU A 196 -3.29 -12.80 1.92
CA GLU A 196 -2.51 -13.77 2.71
C GLU A 196 -2.44 -13.37 4.19
N ALA A 197 -2.32 -12.07 4.49
CA ALA A 197 -2.22 -11.57 5.86
C ALA A 197 -3.53 -11.70 6.66
N ALA A 198 -4.68 -11.52 6.02
CA ALA A 198 -5.99 -11.66 6.67
C ALA A 198 -6.21 -13.08 7.22
N VAL A 199 -5.70 -14.12 6.54
CA VAL A 199 -5.82 -15.52 6.98
C VAL A 199 -5.06 -15.78 8.28
N ILE A 200 -3.97 -15.05 8.53
CA ILE A 200 -3.13 -15.23 9.72
C ILE A 200 -3.70 -14.49 10.93
N VAL A 201 -4.38 -13.36 10.73
CA VAL A 201 -4.93 -12.53 11.81
C VAL A 201 -6.28 -13.06 12.31
N LEU A 202 -7.11 -13.65 11.44
CA LEU A 202 -8.42 -14.22 11.83
C LEU A 202 -8.32 -15.44 12.76
N ASP A 203 -7.12 -15.96 13.02
CA ASP A 203 -6.89 -17.01 14.03
C ASP A 203 -6.74 -16.44 15.46
N CYS A 204 -6.84 -15.13 15.66
CA CYS A 204 -6.68 -14.46 16.95
C CYS A 204 -7.65 -13.28 17.13
N GLU A 205 -8.92 -13.52 17.52
CA GLU A 205 -9.61 -12.77 18.60
C GLU A 205 -11.10 -13.14 18.72
N LYS A 206 -11.57 -13.25 19.97
CA LYS A 206 -12.97 -13.41 20.38
C LYS A 206 -13.37 -12.19 21.22
N THR A 207 -14.45 -11.48 20.87
CA THR A 207 -15.45 -10.93 21.82
C THR A 207 -16.63 -10.23 21.10
N GLN A 208 -17.87 -10.47 21.57
CA GLN A 208 -19.12 -9.76 21.19
C GLN A 208 -19.55 -8.79 22.31
N PRO A 209 -20.44 -7.79 22.06
CA PRO A 209 -21.86 -7.95 22.43
C PRO A 209 -22.91 -7.24 21.51
N GLU A 210 -24.19 -7.54 21.80
CA GLU A 210 -25.44 -7.26 21.08
C GLU A 210 -26.14 -5.90 21.44
N PHE A 211 -27.06 -5.44 20.55
CA PHE A 211 -28.46 -4.98 20.81
C PHE A 211 -28.90 -3.51 20.50
N LEU A 212 -29.83 -3.41 19.53
CA LEU A 212 -31.01 -2.53 19.28
C LEU A 212 -30.95 -1.13 18.62
N ALA A 213 -31.85 -1.00 17.63
CA ALA A 213 -32.01 0.04 16.60
C ALA A 213 -33.03 1.16 16.92
N SER A 214 -32.96 2.27 16.18
CA SER A 214 -34.14 3.00 15.67
C SER A 214 -33.81 3.91 14.47
N SER A 215 -34.85 4.29 13.73
CA SER A 215 -34.90 4.59 12.29
C SER A 215 -34.57 6.03 11.86
N LEU A 216 -33.80 6.17 10.77
CA LEU A 216 -33.89 7.24 9.75
C LEU A 216 -33.20 6.76 8.46
N GLN A 217 -33.68 7.13 7.27
CA GLN A 217 -33.08 6.78 5.97
C GLN A 217 -31.97 7.79 5.61
N PRO A 218 -30.69 7.38 5.54
CA PRO A 218 -29.59 8.30 5.25
C PRO A 218 -29.36 8.45 3.74
N THR A 219 -28.96 9.65 3.35
CA THR A 219 -28.55 10.09 2.02
C THR A 219 -27.05 9.83 1.75
N GLU A 220 -26.57 10.06 0.52
CA GLU A 220 -25.15 9.89 0.13
C GLU A 220 -24.22 10.83 0.92
N GLU A 221 -24.69 12.03 1.27
CA GLU A 221 -23.98 13.00 2.11
C GLU A 221 -23.91 12.54 3.58
N ASP A 222 -24.93 11.81 4.05
CA ASP A 222 -24.92 11.19 5.38
C ASP A 222 -23.89 10.06 5.47
N PHE A 223 -23.58 9.34 4.39
CA PHE A 223 -22.58 8.27 4.40
C PHE A 223 -21.14 8.80 4.53
N GLU A 224 -20.78 9.83 3.76
CA GLU A 224 -19.48 10.50 3.87
C GLU A 224 -19.34 11.21 5.25
N THR A 225 -20.46 11.74 5.79
CA THR A 225 -20.50 12.33 7.13
C THR A 225 -20.33 11.27 8.23
N ILE A 226 -21.01 10.12 8.13
CA ILE A 226 -20.87 9.01 9.10
C ILE A 226 -19.45 8.42 9.06
N VAL A 227 -18.88 8.22 7.87
CA VAL A 227 -17.49 7.76 7.72
C VAL A 227 -16.50 8.80 8.26
N GLY A 228 -16.78 10.10 8.08
CA GLY A 228 -16.01 11.19 8.68
C GLY A 228 -16.13 11.24 10.21
N LEU A 229 -17.32 11.05 10.76
CA LEU A 229 -17.60 11.05 12.21
C LEU A 229 -16.93 9.89 12.94
N VAL A 230 -16.88 8.70 12.32
CA VAL A 230 -16.16 7.53 12.85
C VAL A 230 -14.64 7.77 12.91
N GLU A 231 -14.10 8.72 12.14
CA GLU A 231 -12.67 9.02 12.10
C GLU A 231 -12.23 10.18 13.02
N THR A 232 -13.15 11.01 13.52
CA THR A 232 -12.75 12.25 14.23
C THR A 232 -12.83 12.26 15.76
N GLU A 233 -13.54 11.37 16.45
CA GLU A 233 -13.44 11.30 17.92
C GLU A 233 -14.05 9.99 18.47
N VAL A 234 -13.46 9.47 19.56
CA VAL A 234 -13.92 8.26 20.26
C VAL A 234 -15.28 8.53 20.90
N GLY A 235 -16.33 8.09 20.22
CA GLY A 235 -17.73 8.18 20.62
C GLY A 235 -18.54 8.54 19.38
N GLU A 236 -18.85 7.61 18.50
CA GLU A 236 -20.07 6.79 18.61
C GLU A 236 -19.91 5.49 17.78
N CYS A 237 -19.42 4.41 18.39
CA CYS A 237 -19.46 3.08 17.75
C CYS A 237 -20.91 2.57 17.53
N GLU A 238 -21.88 3.10 18.28
CA GLU A 238 -23.27 2.64 18.27
C GLU A 238 -23.97 2.94 16.93
N ASP A 239 -23.60 4.03 16.27
CA ASP A 239 -24.24 4.47 15.01
C ASP A 239 -23.71 3.71 13.80
N ALA A 240 -22.43 3.34 13.79
CA ALA A 240 -21.86 2.46 12.78
C ALA A 240 -22.49 1.06 12.86
N THR A 241 -22.69 0.51 14.07
CA THR A 241 -23.33 -0.81 14.25
C THR A 241 -24.80 -0.79 13.82
N LYS A 242 -25.58 0.26 14.19
CA LYS A 242 -26.97 0.43 13.72
C LYS A 242 -27.06 0.57 12.20
N TYR A 243 -26.09 1.24 11.57
CA TYR A 243 -26.04 1.37 10.11
C TYR A 243 -25.78 0.02 9.42
N LEU A 244 -24.87 -0.79 9.97
CA LEU A 244 -24.54 -2.12 9.46
C LEU A 244 -25.68 -3.13 9.65
N GLU A 245 -26.35 -3.13 10.81
CA GLU A 245 -27.56 -3.93 11.05
C GLU A 245 -28.65 -3.57 10.05
N LYS A 246 -28.85 -2.27 9.80
CA LYS A 246 -29.82 -1.80 8.82
C LYS A 246 -29.50 -2.25 7.39
N LEU A 247 -28.24 -2.19 6.96
CA LEU A 247 -27.83 -2.70 5.65
C LEU A 247 -28.05 -4.21 5.53
N SER A 248 -27.80 -4.98 6.60
CA SER A 248 -28.04 -6.44 6.62
C SER A 248 -29.52 -6.83 6.55
N SER A 249 -30.41 -5.91 6.94
CA SER A 249 -31.87 -6.08 6.92
C SER A 249 -32.55 -5.72 5.58
N LEU A 250 -31.80 -5.15 4.62
CA LEU A 250 -32.33 -4.85 3.28
C LEU A 250 -32.43 -6.14 2.45
N GLU A 251 -33.60 -6.39 1.87
CA GLU A 251 -33.85 -7.57 1.03
C GLU A 251 -33.12 -7.44 -0.31
N GLU A 252 -32.76 -8.57 -0.91
CA GLU A 252 -31.90 -8.65 -2.11
C GLU A 252 -32.54 -8.00 -3.36
N ASP A 253 -33.86 -7.74 -3.30
CA ASP A 253 -34.65 -7.08 -4.34
C ASP A 253 -34.63 -5.53 -4.24
N ASP A 254 -34.08 -4.97 -3.17
CA ASP A 254 -33.88 -3.52 -3.09
C ASP A 254 -32.76 -3.09 -4.05
N ALA A 255 -32.95 -1.94 -4.71
CA ALA A 255 -32.01 -1.37 -5.67
C ALA A 255 -30.76 -0.81 -4.97
N LEU A 256 -29.98 -1.70 -4.34
CA LEU A 256 -28.70 -1.40 -3.72
C LEU A 256 -27.71 -0.94 -4.77
N THR A 257 -27.04 0.18 -4.49
CA THR A 257 -25.89 0.62 -5.27
C THR A 257 -24.78 -0.43 -5.22
N LEU A 258 -23.90 -0.44 -6.22
CA LEU A 258 -22.78 -1.40 -6.29
C LEU A 258 -21.87 -1.32 -5.04
N GLY A 259 -21.73 -0.14 -4.44
CA GLY A 259 -21.01 0.06 -3.17
C GLY A 259 -21.68 -0.64 -2.00
N GLN A 260 -23.00 -0.48 -1.84
CA GLN A 260 -23.78 -1.15 -0.80
C GLN A 260 -23.77 -2.68 -0.97
N ARG A 261 -23.85 -3.18 -2.20
CA ARG A 261 -23.75 -4.62 -2.49
C ARG A 261 -22.39 -5.20 -2.10
N LYS A 262 -21.29 -4.46 -2.31
CA LYS A 262 -19.95 -4.89 -1.88
C LYS A 262 -19.80 -4.86 -0.35
N ALA A 263 -20.30 -3.82 0.32
CA ALA A 263 -20.31 -3.77 1.78
C ALA A 263 -21.12 -4.95 2.37
N LEU A 264 -22.30 -5.23 1.83
CA LEU A 264 -23.11 -6.41 2.18
C LEU A 264 -22.40 -7.73 1.88
N TYR A 265 -21.70 -7.84 0.75
CA TYR A 265 -20.93 -9.02 0.38
C TYR A 265 -19.80 -9.31 1.39
N TYR A 266 -19.05 -8.28 1.79
CA TYR A 266 -18.02 -8.42 2.82
C TYR A 266 -18.63 -8.83 4.16
N LEU A 267 -19.72 -8.17 4.59
CA LEU A 267 -20.42 -8.51 5.85
C LEU A 267 -21.02 -9.92 5.86
N ARG A 268 -21.55 -10.39 4.72
CA ARG A 268 -22.24 -11.69 4.61
C ARG A 268 -21.25 -12.86 4.47
N HIS A 269 -20.07 -12.63 3.91
CA HIS A 269 -19.04 -13.65 3.76
C HIS A 269 -17.99 -13.69 4.88
N ASP A 270 -17.98 -12.72 5.80
CA ASP A 270 -17.19 -12.78 7.04
C ASP A 270 -17.86 -13.60 8.16
N HIS A 271 -19.05 -14.18 7.91
CA HIS A 271 -19.71 -15.07 8.86
C HIS A 271 -19.27 -16.53 8.70
N VAL A 272 -18.12 -16.86 9.30
CA VAL A 272 -17.83 -18.21 9.81
C VAL A 272 -18.81 -18.51 10.94
N SER A 273 -19.99 -19.03 10.61
CA SER A 273 -20.97 -19.46 11.62
C SER A 273 -21.73 -20.74 11.29
N ARG A 274 -21.40 -21.47 10.20
CA ARG A 274 -22.05 -22.76 9.90
C ARG A 274 -21.19 -24.02 10.12
N GLU A 275 -19.87 -23.90 10.23
CA GLU A 275 -19.01 -24.99 10.73
C GLU A 275 -18.87 -25.01 12.27
N LYS A 276 -19.38 -23.99 12.97
CA LYS A 276 -19.31 -23.90 14.44
C LYS A 276 -20.40 -24.69 15.16
N GLU A 277 -21.55 -24.96 14.53
CA GLU A 277 -22.62 -25.75 15.16
C GLU A 277 -22.30 -27.25 15.17
N GLU A 278 -21.76 -27.83 14.09
CA GLU A 278 -21.41 -29.27 14.05
C GLU A 278 -20.26 -29.66 15.00
N LEU A 279 -19.36 -28.71 15.32
CA LEU A 279 -18.23 -28.96 16.24
C LEU A 279 -18.61 -28.74 17.71
N CYS A 280 -19.62 -27.91 18.01
CA CYS A 280 -20.14 -27.75 19.36
C CYS A 280 -21.08 -28.89 19.77
N GLU A 281 -21.85 -29.45 18.85
CA GLU A 281 -22.74 -30.58 19.14
C GLU A 281 -21.94 -31.86 19.45
N LYS A 282 -20.89 -32.15 18.67
CA LYS A 282 -19.99 -33.29 18.93
C LYS A 282 -19.22 -33.22 20.25
N ARG A 283 -19.08 -32.05 20.88
CA ARG A 283 -18.36 -31.88 22.15
C ARG A 283 -19.26 -32.11 23.37
N ASN A 284 -20.57 -31.93 23.23
CA ASN A 284 -21.53 -32.19 24.31
C ASN A 284 -21.92 -33.67 24.41
N ASP A 285 -21.76 -34.45 23.35
CA ASP A 285 -21.94 -35.92 23.38
C ASP A 285 -20.74 -36.70 23.97
N MET A 286 -19.64 -36.01 24.30
CA MET A 286 -18.43 -36.60 24.91
C MET A 286 -18.26 -36.24 26.39
N LYS A 287 -19.31 -35.76 27.05
CA LYS A 287 -19.35 -35.54 28.51
C LYS A 287 -20.50 -36.33 29.13
#